data_AF-A0A4R8SN20-F1
#
_entry.id   AF-A0A4R8SN20-F1
#
_cell.length_a   1.000
_cell.length_b   1.000
_cell.length_c   1.000
_cell.angle_alpha   90.00
_cell.angle_beta   90.00
_cell.angle_gamma   90.00
#
_symmetry.space_group_name_H-M   'P 1'
#
loop_
_entity.id
_entity.type
_entity.pdbx_description
1 polymer ?
#
loop_
_entity_poly.entity_id
_entity_poly.type
_entity_poly.pdbx_seq_one_letter_code
_entity_poly.pdbx_strand_id
1 'polypeptide(L)'
;MSIPNQALEKLIREIETQAIAAQHQIGQTRTQITAKQREMRMVRLTLEEVSALPPTSSVFEGVGKMFVSLSTPQLTKKLGGQIKEKEVEVENLGQKLHYLETTFKNSRQHIDQMLKAQS
;
A
#
# COMPACT_ATOMS: atom_id res chain seq x y z
N MET A 1 -4.27 -8.42 42.51
CA MET A 1 -3.92 -9.79 42.11
C MET A 1 -2.79 -9.72 41.11
N SER A 2 -1.57 -10.02 41.55
CA SER A 2 -0.37 -9.93 40.74
C SER A 2 -0.39 -11.03 39.69
N ILE A 3 -0.27 -10.67 38.41
CA ILE A 3 -0.09 -11.65 37.33
C ILE A 3 1.17 -12.46 37.69
N PRO A 4 1.12 -13.82 37.66
CA PRO A 4 2.30 -14.62 37.94
C PRO A 4 3.42 -14.27 36.96
N ASN A 5 4.63 -14.04 37.47
CA ASN A 5 5.76 -13.48 36.72
C ASN A 5 6.04 -14.21 35.38
N GLN A 6 5.91 -15.54 35.36
CA GLN A 6 6.05 -16.35 34.14
C GLN A 6 4.99 -16.08 33.06
N ALA A 7 3.73 -15.80 33.46
CA ALA A 7 2.67 -15.47 32.51
C ALA A 7 2.90 -14.07 31.90
N LEU A 8 3.47 -13.15 32.68
CA LEU A 8 3.84 -11.82 32.22
C LEU A 8 5.01 -11.87 31.22
N GLU A 9 6.06 -12.64 31.52
CA GLU A 9 7.19 -12.83 30.61
C GLU A 9 6.77 -13.45 29.28
N LYS A 10 5.87 -14.45 29.32
CA LYS A 10 5.34 -15.07 28.11
C LYS A 10 4.53 -14.06 27.28
N LEU A 11 3.69 -13.26 27.93
CA LEU A 11 2.89 -12.22 27.28
C LEU A 11 3.78 -11.14 26.62
N ILE A 12 4.86 -10.71 27.28
CA ILE A 12 5.81 -9.75 26.72
C ILE A 12 6.45 -10.30 25.44
N ARG A 13 6.93 -11.56 25.45
CA ARG A 13 7.52 -12.19 24.26
C ARG A 13 6.54 -12.32 23.10
N GLU A 14 5.28 -12.62 23.38
CA GLU A 14 4.23 -12.68 22.36
C GLU A 14 3.99 -11.30 21.74
N ILE A 15 3.92 -10.24 22.55
CA ILE A 15 3.76 -8.86 22.07
C ILE A 15 4.99 -8.39 21.27
N GLU A 16 6.21 -8.73 21.70
CA GLU A 16 7.44 -8.44 20.96
C GLU A 16 7.45 -9.11 19.58
N THR A 17 7.06 -10.38 19.52
CA THR A 17 6.96 -11.13 18.26
C THR A 17 5.97 -10.46 17.31
N GLN A 18 4.81 -10.04 17.82
CA GLN A 18 3.80 -9.33 17.05
C GLN A 18 4.29 -7.96 16.58
N ALA A 19 5.03 -7.22 17.42
CA ALA A 19 5.60 -5.92 17.07
C ALA A 19 6.63 -6.05 15.93
N ILE A 20 7.52 -7.05 15.99
CA ILE A 20 8.51 -7.32 14.92
C ILE A 20 7.80 -7.66 13.61
N ALA A 21 6.78 -8.51 13.66
CA ALA A 21 5.99 -8.88 12.48
C ALA A 21 5.27 -7.66 11.87
N ALA A 22 4.66 -6.81 12.69
CA ALA A 22 4.01 -5.58 12.25
C ALA A 22 5.03 -4.61 11.61
N GLN A 23 6.20 -4.43 12.21
CA GLN A 23 7.27 -3.58 11.67
C GLN A 23 7.75 -4.03 10.28
N HIS A 24 7.89 -5.33 10.07
CA HIS A 24 8.25 -5.89 8.76
C HIS A 24 7.13 -5.63 7.73
N GLN A 25 5.88 -5.89 8.08
CA GLN A 25 4.73 -5.65 7.20
C GLN A 25 4.54 -4.18 6.85
N ILE A 26 4.85 -3.25 7.77
CA ILE A 26 4.87 -1.80 7.51
C ILE A 26 5.87 -1.50 6.39
N GLY A 27 7.10 -2.02 6.48
CA GLY A 27 8.14 -1.81 5.47
C GLY A 27 7.74 -2.34 4.08
N GLN A 28 7.14 -3.53 4.04
CA GLN A 28 6.62 -4.11 2.80
C GLN A 28 5.48 -3.27 2.20
N THR A 29 4.52 -2.86 3.03
CA THR A 29 3.35 -2.09 2.59
C THR A 29 3.77 -0.71 2.06
N ARG A 30 4.73 -0.03 2.70
CA ARG A 30 5.29 1.24 2.20
C ARG A 30 5.97 1.08 0.84
N THR A 31 6.72 -0.01 0.65
CA THR A 31 7.35 -0.32 -0.64
C THR A 31 6.30 -0.55 -1.73
N GLN A 32 5.24 -1.29 -1.41
CA GLN A 32 4.11 -1.52 -2.33
C GLN A 32 3.39 -0.22 -2.71
N ILE A 33 3.10 0.65 -1.74
CA ILE A 33 2.50 1.97 -1.99
C ILE A 33 3.37 2.77 -2.96
N THR A 34 4.68 2.85 -2.69
CA THR A 34 5.61 3.61 -3.53
C THR A 34 5.65 3.08 -4.97
N ALA A 35 5.68 1.76 -5.13
CA ALA A 35 5.64 1.12 -6.44
C ALA A 35 4.34 1.43 -7.19
N LYS A 36 3.18 1.28 -6.54
CA LYS A 36 1.86 1.55 -7.14
C LYS A 36 1.65 3.02 -7.48
N GLN A 37 2.12 3.94 -6.63
CA GLN A 37 2.10 5.37 -6.93
C GLN A 37 2.95 5.72 -8.15
N ARG A 38 4.11 5.07 -8.32
CA ARG A 38 4.93 5.23 -9.53
C ARG A 38 4.22 4.73 -10.78
N GLU A 39 3.61 3.54 -10.72
CA GLU A 39 2.82 3.00 -11.84
C GLU A 39 1.66 3.93 -12.20
N MET A 40 0.92 4.42 -11.19
CA MET A 40 -0.19 5.36 -11.40
C MET A 40 0.29 6.65 -12.06
N ARG A 41 1.45 7.19 -11.65
CA ARG A 41 2.06 8.36 -12.28
C ARG A 41 2.38 8.12 -13.75
N MET A 42 2.93 6.95 -14.09
CA MET A 42 3.21 6.59 -15.49
C MET A 42 1.93 6.59 -16.33
N VAL A 43 0.85 5.97 -15.84
CA VAL A 43 -0.44 5.93 -16.56
C VAL A 43 -1.04 7.34 -16.70
N ARG A 44 -0.93 8.18 -15.67
CA ARG A 44 -1.38 9.58 -15.73
C ARG A 44 -0.63 10.40 -16.79
N LEU A 45 0.69 10.26 -16.86
CA LEU A 45 1.49 10.92 -17.90
C LEU A 45 1.11 10.40 -19.28
N THR A 46 0.94 9.08 -19.45
CA THR A 46 0.47 8.52 -20.73
C THR A 46 -0.91 9.06 -21.12
N LEU A 47 -1.83 9.20 -20.16
CA LEU A 47 -3.14 9.78 -20.41
C LEU A 47 -3.05 11.25 -20.86
N GLU A 48 -2.19 12.04 -20.21
CA GLU A 48 -1.95 13.44 -20.56
C GLU A 48 -1.42 13.57 -22.00
N GLU A 49 -0.39 12.79 -22.34
CA GLU A 49 0.19 12.74 -23.69
C GLU A 49 -0.85 12.32 -24.75
N VAL A 50 -1.62 11.26 -24.49
CA VAL A 50 -2.66 10.77 -25.42
C VAL A 50 -3.79 11.81 -25.58
N SER A 51 -4.14 12.51 -24.51
CA SER A 51 -5.21 13.51 -24.54
C SER A 51 -4.80 14.80 -25.27
N ALA A 52 -3.50 15.06 -25.39
CA ALA A 52 -2.96 16.17 -26.18
C ALA A 52 -2.93 15.88 -27.69
N LEU A 53 -3.14 14.62 -28.11
CA LEU A 53 -3.13 14.24 -29.52
C LEU A 53 -4.42 14.69 -30.25
N PRO A 54 -4.33 15.02 -31.55
CA PRO A 54 -5.51 15.20 -32.38
C PRO A 54 -6.43 13.97 -32.35
N PRO A 55 -7.77 14.15 -32.39
CA PRO A 55 -8.73 13.03 -32.38
C PRO A 55 -8.58 12.04 -33.54
N THR A 56 -7.94 12.46 -34.64
CA THR A 56 -7.69 11.66 -35.84
C THR A 56 -6.38 10.88 -35.80
N SER A 57 -5.60 10.99 -34.71
CA SER A 57 -4.32 10.31 -34.59
C SER A 57 -4.48 8.80 -34.45
N SER A 58 -3.67 8.05 -35.20
CA SER A 58 -3.56 6.60 -35.05
C SER A 58 -2.86 6.27 -33.73
N VAL A 59 -3.61 5.73 -32.77
CA VAL A 59 -3.05 5.26 -31.48
C VAL A 59 -3.08 3.73 -31.41
N PHE A 60 -2.11 3.18 -30.70
CA PHE A 60 -1.94 1.75 -30.53
C PHE A 60 -1.66 1.42 -29.07
N GLU A 61 -2.30 0.37 -28.55
CA GLU A 61 -2.01 -0.18 -27.24
C GLU A 61 -1.13 -1.43 -27.36
N GLY A 62 -0.08 -1.49 -26.53
CA GLY A 62 0.76 -2.67 -26.42
C GLY A 62 0.07 -3.80 -25.65
N VAL A 63 -0.05 -4.97 -26.26
CA VAL A 63 -0.55 -6.21 -25.66
C VAL A 63 0.55 -7.26 -25.75
N GLY A 64 1.44 -7.26 -24.76
CA GLY A 64 2.64 -8.09 -24.77
C GLY A 64 3.64 -7.67 -25.85
N LYS A 65 3.84 -8.52 -26.87
CA LYS A 65 4.72 -8.22 -28.02
C LYS A 65 3.98 -7.63 -29.23
N MET A 66 2.66 -7.46 -29.14
CA MET A 66 1.83 -6.94 -30.23
C MET A 66 1.34 -5.52 -29.91
N PHE A 67 0.94 -4.80 -30.95
CA PHE A 67 0.28 -3.49 -30.84
C PHE A 67 -1.07 -3.55 -31.52
N VAL A 68 -2.13 -3.15 -30.83
CA VAL A 68 -3.51 -3.18 -31.34
C VAL A 68 -4.00 -1.75 -31.51
N SER A 69 -4.54 -1.44 -32.69
CA SER A 69 -5.09 -0.10 -32.98
C SER A 69 -6.36 0.14 -32.18
N LEU A 70 -6.48 1.35 -31.62
CA LEU A 70 -7.64 1.81 -30.87
C LEU A 70 -7.92 3.26 -31.26
N SER A 71 -9.11 3.76 -30.93
CA SER A 71 -9.38 5.19 -31.03
C SER A 71 -8.86 5.94 -29.79
N THR A 72 -8.45 7.20 -29.96
CA THR A 72 -8.02 8.07 -28.85
C THR A 72 -9.03 8.09 -27.69
N PRO A 73 -10.36 8.25 -27.92
CA PRO A 73 -11.33 8.23 -26.82
C PRO A 73 -11.41 6.90 -26.06
N GLN A 74 -11.27 5.77 -26.76
CA GLN A 74 -11.24 4.45 -26.13
C GLN A 74 -9.99 4.28 -25.25
N LEU A 75 -8.83 4.70 -25.76
CA LEU A 75 -7.57 4.63 -25.01
C LEU A 75 -7.61 5.53 -23.76
N THR A 76 -8.05 6.78 -23.90
CA THR A 76 -8.24 7.73 -22.79
C THR A 76 -9.18 7.16 -21.73
N LYS A 77 -10.31 6.57 -22.12
CA LYS A 77 -11.24 5.92 -21.18
C LYS A 77 -10.59 4.75 -20.43
N LYS A 78 -9.81 3.93 -21.13
CA LYS A 78 -9.12 2.77 -20.53
C LYS A 78 -8.05 3.20 -19.53
N LEU A 79 -7.21 4.16 -19.90
CA LEU A 79 -6.19 4.75 -19.02
C LEU A 79 -6.83 5.41 -17.78
N GLY A 80 -7.94 6.13 -17.96
CA GLY A 80 -8.71 6.70 -16.86
C GLY A 80 -9.27 5.63 -15.89
N GLY A 81 -9.71 4.48 -16.41
CA GLY A 81 -10.11 3.33 -15.60
C GLY A 81 -8.96 2.75 -14.79
N GLN A 82 -7.80 2.55 -15.42
CA GLN A 82 -6.59 2.05 -14.76
C GLN A 82 -6.10 2.99 -13.65
N ILE A 83 -6.21 4.31 -13.83
CA ILE A 83 -5.87 5.28 -12.77
C ILE A 83 -6.77 5.09 -11.56
N LYS A 84 -8.09 5.01 -11.76
CA LYS A 84 -9.05 4.82 -10.66
C LYS A 84 -8.82 3.51 -9.92
N GLU A 85 -8.55 2.43 -10.65
CA GLU A 85 -8.24 1.12 -10.05
C GLU A 85 -6.98 1.22 -9.17
N LYS A 86 -5.90 1.83 -9.68
CA LYS A 86 -4.67 2.03 -8.92
C LYS A 86 -4.83 2.98 -7.73
N GLU A 87 -5.69 4.00 -7.83
CA GLU A 87 -6.03 4.88 -6.72
C GLU A 87 -6.68 4.11 -5.57
N VAL A 88 -7.66 3.26 -5.88
CA VAL A 88 -8.33 2.39 -4.90
C VAL A 88 -7.34 1.42 -4.26
N GLU A 89 -6.43 0.82 -5.04
CA GLU A 89 -5.37 -0.04 -4.49
C GLU A 89 -4.44 0.72 -3.52
N VAL A 90 -4.03 1.94 -3.87
CA VAL A 90 -3.17 2.77 -3.01
C VAL A 90 -3.90 3.16 -1.73
N GLU A 91 -5.19 3.50 -1.82
CA GLU A 91 -6.03 3.81 -0.65
C GLU A 91 -6.15 2.61 0.29
N ASN A 92 -6.46 1.42 -0.24
CA ASN A 92 -6.55 0.19 0.53
C ASN A 92 -5.22 -0.16 1.23
N LEU A 93 -4.09 0.02 0.53
CA LEU A 93 -2.76 -0.16 1.12
C LEU A 93 -2.48 0.89 2.21
N GLY A 94 -2.96 2.12 2.05
CA GLY A 94 -2.88 3.17 3.05
C GLY A 94 -3.66 2.84 4.32
N GLN A 95 -4.89 2.34 4.19
CA GLN A 95 -5.70 1.88 5.33
C GLN A 95 -5.00 0.72 6.05
N LYS A 96 -4.47 -0.26 5.31
CA LYS A 96 -3.69 -1.36 5.86
C LYS A 96 -2.44 -0.86 6.60
N LEU A 97 -1.71 0.08 6.01
CA LEU A 97 -0.52 0.68 6.64
C LEU A 97 -0.88 1.33 7.98
N HIS A 98 -1.95 2.13 8.00
CA HIS A 98 -2.41 2.80 9.22
C HIS A 98 -2.79 1.82 10.34
N TYR A 99 -3.47 0.72 9.99
CA TYR A 99 -3.80 -0.33 10.94
C TYR A 99 -2.53 -0.99 11.52
N LEU A 100 -1.54 -1.29 10.68
CA LEU A 100 -0.28 -1.89 11.11
C LEU A 100 0.54 -0.94 12.01
N GLU A 101 0.60 0.34 11.66
CA GLU A 101 1.27 1.37 12.47
C GLU A 101 0.60 1.54 13.83
N THR A 102 -0.73 1.52 13.88
CA THR A 102 -1.51 1.58 15.12
C THR A 102 -1.28 0.34 15.97
N THR A 103 -1.29 -0.85 15.37
CA THR A 103 -1.01 -2.11 16.05
C THR A 103 0.40 -2.09 16.66
N PHE A 104 1.40 -1.70 15.88
CA PHE A 104 2.78 -1.59 16.34
C PHE A 104 2.92 -0.60 17.52
N LYS A 105 2.28 0.57 17.42
CA LYS A 105 2.28 1.57 18.49
C LYS A 105 1.65 1.04 19.77
N ASN A 106 0.49 0.38 19.66
CA ASN A 106 -0.22 -0.19 20.81
C ASN A 106 0.61 -1.30 21.47
N SER A 107 1.20 -2.21 20.69
CA SER A 107 2.09 -3.25 21.21
C SER A 107 3.25 -2.68 22.02
N ARG A 108 3.90 -1.61 21.54
CA ARG A 108 4.97 -0.93 22.29
C ARG A 108 4.48 -0.29 23.59
N GLN A 109 3.33 0.39 23.55
CA GLN A 109 2.74 0.99 24.74
C GLN A 109 2.37 -0.05 25.80
N HIS A 110 1.87 -1.22 25.39
CA HIS A 110 1.58 -2.32 26.31
C HIS A 110 2.85 -2.85 27.00
N ILE A 111 3.95 -3.04 26.25
CA ILE A 111 5.24 -3.44 26.81
C ILE A 111 5.74 -2.40 27.83
N ASP A 112 5.73 -1.11 27.46
CA ASP A 112 6.21 -0.04 28.34
C ASP A 112 5.41 0.04 29.65
N GLN A 113 4.09 -0.15 29.59
CA GLN A 113 3.23 -0.18 30.78
C GLN A 113 3.52 -1.39 31.68
N MET A 114 3.73 -2.57 31.09
CA MET A 114 4.07 -3.78 31.85
C MET A 114 5.43 -3.66 32.55
N LEU A 115 6.42 -3.07 31.88
CA LEU A 115 7.74 -2.81 32.47
C LEU A 115 7.69 -1.78 33.60
N LYS A 116 6.92 -0.69 33.44
CA LYS A 116 6.70 0.30 34.52
C LYS A 116 5.92 -0.25 35.71
N ALA A 117 5.06 -1.24 35.51
CA ALA A 117 4.35 -1.89 36.60
C ALA A 117 5.24 -2.81 37.45
N GLN A 118 6.47 -3.11 37.01
CA GLN A 118 7.46 -3.88 37.78
C GLN A 118 8.41 -3.01 38.62
N SER A 119 8.53 -1.71 38.32
CA SER A 119 9.35 -0.74 39.07
C SER A 119 8.58 -0.06 40.18
#